data_AF-A0A0S3QTX7-F1
#
_entry.id   AF-A0A0S3QTX7-F1
#
_cell.length_a   1.000
_cell.length_b   1.000
_cell.length_c   1.000
_cell.angle_alpha   90.00
_cell.angle_beta   90.00
_cell.angle_gamma   90.00
#
_symmetry.space_group_name_H-M   'P 1'
#
loop_
_entity.id
_entity.type
_entity.pdbx_description
1 polymer ?
#
loop_
_entity_poly.entity_id
_entity_poly.type
_entity_poly.pdbx_seq_one_letter_code
_entity_poly.pdbx_strand_id
1 'polypeptide(L)'
;MAGTTQHWLTRDKFLIVPMPGMKLTGLWARLFSYLKEVTMKIIIQILLLTLALTLPSIALAGADIYQHGNQNRAQIEQVGPTNNAKITQGSTSSNAIRERAYILQSNDGSNSATIVQHSSQNLATITQQQSYHSQANTSQYGTNNYSSIQQHGQNNIAQQHQNGRDNSIVQKQSSDNNYVLSHQTGNHNQSTQIQLSQGNIAKSLQRGNGNYVLQIQAAPQGSSRPSVVMQNGNNIRTVVIQRR
;
A
#
# COMPACT_ATOMS: atom_id res chain seq x y z
N MET A 1 46.82 37.30 28.39
CA MET A 1 46.03 37.17 27.15
C MET A 1 44.57 37.10 27.57
N ALA A 2 43.85 38.22 27.48
CA ALA A 2 42.85 38.46 26.43
C ALA A 2 41.68 37.47 26.53
N GLY A 3 40.59 37.86 27.19
CA GLY A 3 39.33 38.25 26.52
C GLY A 3 38.32 37.11 26.72
N THR A 4 37.01 37.27 26.89
CA THR A 4 36.12 38.28 26.29
C THR A 4 34.73 38.21 26.94
N THR A 5 34.24 39.40 27.33
CA THR A 5 32.88 39.98 27.14
C THR A 5 31.61 39.22 27.55
N GLN A 6 30.95 39.83 28.54
CA GLN A 6 29.52 39.71 28.85
C GLN A 6 28.61 40.31 27.75
N HIS A 7 27.46 39.64 27.58
CA HIS A 7 26.12 40.12 27.25
C HIS A 7 25.94 41.41 26.43
N TRP A 8 25.38 41.26 25.22
CA TRP A 8 24.30 42.13 24.72
C TRP A 8 23.23 41.30 24.00
N LEU A 9 22.05 41.20 24.63
CA LEU A 9 20.81 40.83 23.96
C LEU A 9 20.37 42.01 23.08
N THR A 10 20.53 41.91 21.76
CA THR A 10 19.82 42.81 20.85
C THR A 10 18.66 42.06 20.22
N ARG A 11 17.48 42.27 20.81
CA ARG A 11 16.18 42.00 20.20
C ARG A 11 16.15 42.64 18.82
N ASP A 12 15.82 41.86 17.79
CA ASP A 12 15.40 42.33 16.49
C ASP A 12 14.27 43.36 16.64
N LYS A 13 14.61 44.64 16.49
CA LYS A 13 13.67 45.72 16.25
C LYS A 13 14.10 46.39 14.95
N PHE A 14 13.58 45.90 13.84
CA PHE A 14 13.52 46.70 12.62
C PHE A 14 12.58 47.88 12.89
N LEU A 15 13.15 49.03 13.26
CA LEU A 15 12.42 50.30 13.36
C LEU A 15 12.40 50.94 11.97
N ILE A 16 11.25 50.92 11.30
CA ILE A 16 11.00 51.74 10.11
C ILE A 16 10.26 52.99 10.58
N VAL A 17 10.85 54.16 10.35
CA VAL A 17 10.24 55.46 10.67
C VAL A 17 9.25 55.82 9.56
N PRO A 18 7.94 56.01 9.83
CA PRO A 18 6.98 56.37 8.80
C PRO A 18 7.07 57.86 8.44
N MET A 19 6.93 58.19 7.15
CA MET A 19 6.74 59.57 6.69
C MET A 19 5.39 60.12 7.18
N PRO A 20 5.28 61.42 7.54
CA PRO A 20 4.05 61.97 8.12
C PRO A 20 2.93 62.01 7.08
N GLY A 21 1.78 61.40 7.39
CA GLY A 21 0.52 61.57 6.64
C GLY A 21 -0.07 60.32 5.97
N MET A 22 0.64 59.19 5.92
CA MET A 22 0.12 57.97 5.29
C MET A 22 -0.63 57.08 6.30
N LYS A 23 -1.96 57.02 6.21
CA LYS A 23 -2.78 55.98 6.91
C LYS A 23 -2.58 54.62 6.23
N LEU A 24 -1.46 53.98 6.55
CA LEU A 24 -0.99 52.70 5.99
C LEU A 24 -1.41 51.47 6.80
N THR A 25 -2.49 51.57 7.59
CA THR A 25 -2.75 50.61 8.68
C THR A 25 -3.24 49.23 8.20
N GLY A 26 -3.80 49.12 6.99
CA GLY A 26 -4.35 47.86 6.47
C GLY A 26 -3.39 47.03 5.61
N LEU A 27 -2.69 47.68 4.67
CA LEU A 27 -1.83 46.98 3.70
C LEU A 27 -0.57 46.40 4.35
N TRP A 28 0.03 47.16 5.27
CA TRP A 28 1.25 46.73 5.96
C TRP A 28 0.99 45.65 7.01
N ALA A 29 -0.16 45.68 7.68
CA ALA A 29 -0.56 44.62 8.59
C ALA A 29 -0.80 43.29 7.84
N ARG A 30 -1.40 43.35 6.65
CA ARG A 30 -1.58 42.19 5.77
C ARG A 30 -0.26 41.66 5.23
N LEU A 31 0.63 42.54 4.76
CA LEU A 31 1.96 42.17 4.30
C LEU A 31 2.80 41.54 5.43
N PHE A 32 2.75 42.09 6.64
CA PHE A 32 3.46 41.55 7.79
C PHE A 32 2.91 40.18 8.23
N SER A 33 1.59 40.01 8.20
CA SER A 33 0.94 38.72 8.50
C SER A 33 1.31 37.66 7.45
N TYR A 34 1.32 38.06 6.16
CA TYR A 34 1.72 37.19 5.06
C TYR A 34 3.19 36.78 5.17
N LEU A 35 4.10 37.72 5.48
CA LEU A 35 5.52 37.43 5.68
C LEU A 35 5.75 36.50 6.88
N LYS A 36 5.00 36.66 7.98
CA LYS A 36 5.04 35.72 9.12
C LYS A 36 4.58 34.31 8.74
N GLU A 37 3.53 34.19 7.94
CA GLU A 37 3.03 32.89 7.51
C GLU A 37 4.01 32.17 6.57
N VAL A 38 4.59 32.90 5.62
CA VAL A 38 5.59 32.36 4.68
C VAL A 38 6.88 31.95 5.42
N THR A 39 7.37 32.79 6.33
CA THR A 39 8.57 32.47 7.13
C THR A 39 8.35 31.26 8.03
N MET A 40 7.17 31.14 8.66
CA MET A 40 6.82 29.96 9.47
C MET A 40 6.76 28.69 8.63
N LYS A 41 6.18 28.74 7.42
CA LYS A 41 6.16 27.59 6.49
C LYS A 41 7.57 27.14 6.10
N ILE A 42 8.47 28.09 5.80
CA ILE A 42 9.86 27.79 5.47
C ILE A 42 10.60 27.15 6.66
N ILE A 43 10.40 27.66 7.87
CA ILE A 43 11.02 27.10 9.09
C ILE A 43 10.55 25.66 9.34
N ILE A 44 9.26 25.38 9.20
CA ILE A 44 8.71 24.02 9.32
C ILE A 44 9.33 23.09 8.27
N GLN A 45 9.48 23.57 7.04
CA GLN A 45 10.08 22.78 5.95
C GLN A 45 11.54 22.43 6.23
N ILE A 46 12.31 23.38 6.77
CA ILE A 46 13.71 23.16 7.16
C ILE A 46 13.81 22.19 8.34
N LEU A 47 12.95 22.32 9.35
CA LEU A 47 12.89 21.39 10.49
C LEU A 47 12.58 19.95 10.07
N LEU A 48 11.67 19.77 9.11
CA LEU A 48 11.36 18.45 8.56
C LEU A 48 12.55 17.89 7.77
N LEU A 49 13.27 18.74 7.02
CA LEU A 49 14.44 18.33 6.25
C LEU A 49 15.62 17.94 7.15
N THR A 50 15.87 18.70 8.22
CA THR A 50 16.95 18.40 9.17
C THR A 50 16.63 17.18 10.03
N LEU A 51 15.35 16.94 10.36
CA LEU A 51 14.92 15.71 11.01
C LEU A 51 15.12 14.48 10.09
N ALA A 52 14.85 14.62 8.80
CA ALA A 52 15.08 13.56 7.81
C ALA A 52 16.59 13.26 7.59
N LEU A 53 17.46 14.26 7.72
CA LEU A 53 18.91 14.12 7.53
C LEU A 53 19.66 13.61 8.77
N THR A 54 19.02 13.57 9.95
CA THR A 54 19.65 13.19 11.22
C THR A 54 19.29 11.78 11.69
N LEU A 55 18.43 11.05 10.98
CA LEU A 55 18.15 9.66 11.27
C LEU A 55 19.32 8.78 10.77
N PRO A 56 20.00 8.02 11.64
CA PRO A 56 21.06 7.11 11.21
C PRO A 56 20.49 6.08 10.23
N SER A 57 21.11 5.97 9.06
CA SER A 57 20.78 4.97 8.03
C SER A 57 20.93 3.55 8.58
N ILE A 58 19.81 2.98 9.02
CA ILE A 58 19.64 1.54 9.27
C ILE A 58 19.20 0.92 7.94
N ALA A 59 19.78 -0.21 7.55
CA ALA A 59 19.57 -0.89 6.26
C ALA A 59 18.07 -0.91 5.85
N LEU A 60 17.77 -0.40 4.64
CA LEU A 60 16.42 -0.10 4.16
C LEU A 60 15.58 -1.36 3.93
N ALA A 61 14.77 -1.72 4.93
CA ALA A 61 13.44 -2.25 4.64
C ALA A 61 12.67 -1.11 3.95
N GLY A 62 12.34 -1.28 2.67
CA GLY A 62 11.64 -0.26 1.89
C GLY A 62 10.14 -0.36 2.13
N ALA A 63 9.56 0.61 2.83
CA ALA A 63 8.11 0.77 2.95
C ALA A 63 7.69 2.05 2.23
N ASP A 64 7.13 1.92 1.02
CA ASP A 64 6.66 3.06 0.23
C ASP A 64 5.13 3.11 0.25
N ILE A 65 4.56 4.23 0.72
CA ILE A 65 3.14 4.53 0.61
C ILE A 65 2.96 5.75 -0.30
N TYR A 66 2.26 5.56 -1.41
CA TYR A 66 1.88 6.62 -2.33
C TYR A 66 0.36 6.70 -2.40
N GLN A 67 -0.21 7.82 -1.93
CA GLN A 67 -1.65 8.03 -1.86
C GLN A 67 -2.06 9.31 -2.56
N HIS A 68 -3.05 9.23 -3.44
CA HIS A 68 -3.71 10.39 -4.03
C HIS A 68 -5.22 10.35 -3.81
N GLY A 69 -5.76 11.48 -3.32
CA GLY A 69 -7.18 11.69 -3.05
C GLY A 69 -7.53 11.66 -1.56
N ASN A 70 -8.81 11.90 -1.24
CA ASN A 70 -9.31 12.12 0.12
C ASN A 70 -9.75 10.80 0.80
N GLN A 71 -9.38 10.56 2.07
CA GLN A 71 -9.81 9.46 2.97
C GLN A 71 -9.21 8.04 2.76
N ASN A 72 -8.09 7.93 2.03
CA ASN A 72 -7.37 6.67 1.91
C ASN A 72 -6.68 6.27 3.22
N ARG A 73 -6.75 4.99 3.62
CA ARG A 73 -5.97 4.42 4.72
C ARG A 73 -5.03 3.35 4.18
N ALA A 74 -3.73 3.62 4.24
CA ALA A 74 -2.67 2.67 3.96
C ALA A 74 -1.88 2.44 5.23
N GLN A 75 -1.53 1.19 5.49
CA GLN A 75 -0.66 0.83 6.60
C GLN A 75 0.28 -0.29 6.13
N ILE A 76 1.57 -0.08 6.33
CA ILE A 76 2.62 -1.08 6.13
C ILE A 76 3.22 -1.35 7.51
N GLU A 77 3.27 -2.60 7.90
CA GLU A 77 3.94 -3.07 9.10
C GLU A 77 5.00 -4.11 8.68
N GLN A 78 6.27 -3.73 8.85
CA GLN A 78 7.41 -4.57 8.50
C GLN A 78 8.25 -4.82 9.75
N VAL A 79 8.51 -6.09 10.02
CA VAL A 79 9.48 -6.53 11.01
C VAL A 79 10.58 -7.25 10.23
N GLY A 80 11.70 -6.56 10.06
CA GLY A 80 12.92 -7.12 9.49
C GLY A 80 13.58 -6.25 8.41
N PRO A 81 14.92 -6.28 8.27
CA PRO A 81 15.68 -5.26 7.53
C PRO A 81 15.67 -5.44 6.00
N THR A 82 15.10 -6.53 5.47
CA THR A 82 15.21 -6.88 4.03
C THR A 82 13.87 -6.89 3.28
N ASN A 83 12.76 -6.64 3.95
CA ASN A 83 11.45 -6.66 3.30
C ASN A 83 11.21 -5.40 2.46
N ASN A 84 10.52 -5.58 1.33
CA ASN A 84 10.01 -4.50 0.51
C ASN A 84 8.49 -4.54 0.49
N ALA A 85 7.86 -3.41 0.81
CA ALA A 85 6.42 -3.23 0.79
C ALA A 85 6.10 -1.93 0.07
N LYS A 86 5.14 -1.99 -0.85
CA LYS A 86 4.67 -0.83 -1.59
C LYS A 86 3.15 -0.80 -1.62
N ILE A 87 2.57 0.32 -1.22
CA ILE A 87 1.15 0.62 -1.40
C ILE A 87 1.04 1.83 -2.32
N THR A 88 0.35 1.66 -3.43
CA THR A 88 -0.04 2.74 -4.34
C THR A 88 -1.56 2.82 -4.37
N GLN A 89 -2.13 3.91 -3.87
CA GLN A 89 -3.56 4.20 -3.93
C GLN A 89 -3.77 5.49 -4.69
N GLY A 90 -4.63 5.49 -5.71
CA GLY A 90 -4.91 6.70 -6.47
C GLY A 90 -6.30 6.71 -7.08
N SER A 91 -7.00 7.83 -6.92
CA SER A 91 -8.24 8.10 -7.64
C SER A 91 -8.05 9.12 -8.75
N THR A 92 -8.84 9.00 -9.81
CA THR A 92 -9.00 10.02 -10.85
C THR A 92 -10.12 11.02 -10.54
N SER A 93 -10.87 10.84 -9.44
CA SER A 93 -12.02 11.69 -9.07
C SER A 93 -11.91 12.26 -7.65
N SER A 94 -12.44 13.47 -7.48
CA SER A 94 -12.33 14.34 -6.31
C SER A 94 -13.29 14.03 -5.15
N ASN A 95 -14.12 12.99 -5.25
CA ASN A 95 -15.13 12.65 -4.24
C ASN A 95 -14.71 11.43 -3.39
N ALA A 96 -14.72 11.62 -2.07
CA ALA A 96 -14.51 10.69 -0.95
C ALA A 96 -14.08 9.25 -1.33
N ILE A 97 -12.79 8.97 -1.15
CA ILE A 97 -12.16 7.71 -1.50
C ILE A 97 -11.84 6.97 -0.21
N ARG A 98 -12.46 5.82 0.03
CA ARG A 98 -12.12 4.94 1.16
C ARG A 98 -11.33 3.72 0.70
N GLU A 99 -10.19 3.93 0.03
CA GLU A 99 -9.28 2.80 -0.20
C GLU A 99 -8.67 2.38 1.14
N ARG A 100 -8.66 1.07 1.40
CA ARG A 100 -7.96 0.48 2.54
C ARG A 100 -6.95 -0.53 2.04
N ALA A 101 -5.69 -0.30 2.37
CA ALA A 101 -4.58 -1.19 2.07
C ALA A 101 -3.81 -1.50 3.34
N TYR A 102 -3.58 -2.78 3.61
CA TYR A 102 -2.76 -3.23 4.71
C TYR A 102 -1.73 -4.24 4.22
N ILE A 103 -0.46 -4.00 4.53
CA ILE A 103 0.62 -4.96 4.33
C ILE A 103 1.23 -5.29 5.69
N LEU A 104 1.31 -6.57 6.02
CA LEU A 104 2.03 -7.09 7.18
C LEU A 104 3.09 -8.10 6.72
N GLN A 105 4.35 -7.82 7.02
CA GLN A 105 5.49 -8.70 6.79
C GLN A 105 6.26 -8.87 8.09
N SER A 106 6.18 -10.03 8.73
CA SER A 106 6.68 -10.24 10.09
C SER A 106 7.91 -11.16 10.15
N ASN A 107 8.92 -10.94 9.31
CA ASN A 107 10.04 -11.86 9.08
C ASN A 107 11.28 -11.18 8.44
N ASP A 108 12.48 -11.67 8.71
CA ASP A 108 13.75 -11.16 8.12
C ASP A 108 14.05 -11.72 6.71
N GLY A 109 13.00 -12.08 5.95
CA GLY A 109 13.12 -13.04 4.84
C GLY A 109 13.21 -12.47 3.43
N SER A 110 13.45 -11.18 3.23
CA SER A 110 13.48 -10.54 1.90
C SER A 110 12.18 -10.73 1.10
N ASN A 111 11.03 -10.52 1.74
CA ASN A 111 9.73 -10.64 1.07
C ASN A 111 9.35 -9.35 0.33
N SER A 112 8.57 -9.49 -0.75
CA SER A 112 8.03 -8.37 -1.53
C SER A 112 6.51 -8.37 -1.49
N ALA A 113 5.92 -7.25 -1.10
CA ALA A 113 4.47 -7.06 -1.10
C ALA A 113 4.08 -5.76 -1.82
N THR A 114 3.18 -5.85 -2.79
CA THR A 114 2.71 -4.67 -3.53
C THR A 114 1.19 -4.65 -3.59
N ILE A 115 0.58 -3.54 -3.16
CA ILE A 115 -0.84 -3.25 -3.33
C ILE A 115 -0.98 -2.06 -4.26
N VAL A 116 -1.78 -2.22 -5.33
CA VAL A 116 -2.18 -1.13 -6.21
C VAL A 116 -3.71 -1.05 -6.23
N GLN A 117 -4.27 0.08 -5.81
CA GLN A 117 -5.72 0.31 -5.82
C GLN A 117 -6.04 1.59 -6.57
N HIS A 118 -7.03 1.49 -7.47
CA HIS A 118 -7.52 2.61 -8.25
C HIS A 118 -9.04 2.74 -8.15
N SER A 119 -9.50 4.00 -8.08
CA SER A 119 -10.91 4.42 -7.97
C SER A 119 -11.44 4.55 -6.53
N SER A 120 -12.44 3.76 -6.09
CA SER A 120 -13.10 4.00 -4.79
C SER A 120 -13.51 2.74 -4.03
N GLN A 121 -13.28 2.73 -2.71
CA GLN A 121 -13.77 1.74 -1.74
C GLN A 121 -13.19 0.32 -1.88
N ASN A 122 -12.04 0.13 -2.54
CA ASN A 122 -11.42 -1.20 -2.54
C ASN A 122 -10.70 -1.47 -1.22
N LEU A 123 -10.66 -2.74 -0.84
CA LEU A 123 -9.96 -3.26 0.32
C LEU A 123 -8.96 -4.32 -0.14
N ALA A 124 -7.69 -4.11 0.18
CA ALA A 124 -6.61 -5.04 -0.10
C ALA A 124 -5.84 -5.33 1.20
N THR A 125 -5.53 -6.59 1.42
CA THR A 125 -4.68 -7.03 2.53
C THR A 125 -3.66 -8.05 2.05
N ILE A 126 -2.40 -7.82 2.37
CA ILE A 126 -1.32 -8.77 2.14
C ILE A 126 -0.68 -9.10 3.49
N THR A 127 -0.64 -10.38 3.82
CA THR A 127 0.01 -10.89 5.03
C THR A 127 1.01 -11.97 4.65
N GLN A 128 2.30 -11.73 4.92
CA GLN A 128 3.40 -12.66 4.69
C GLN A 128 4.05 -12.99 6.04
N GLN A 129 3.62 -14.09 6.66
CA GLN A 129 4.05 -14.49 8.01
C GLN A 129 4.92 -15.73 7.94
N GLN A 130 6.12 -15.66 8.53
CA GLN A 130 7.11 -16.74 8.47
C GLN A 130 7.43 -17.17 7.02
N SER A 131 7.30 -16.22 6.09
CA SER A 131 7.69 -16.37 4.69
C SER A 131 9.12 -15.93 4.43
N TYR A 132 9.76 -16.55 3.44
CA TYR A 132 11.09 -16.16 2.95
C TYR A 132 11.04 -16.09 1.43
N HIS A 133 11.62 -15.05 0.84
CA HIS A 133 11.65 -14.80 -0.60
C HIS A 133 10.28 -14.91 -1.30
N SER A 134 9.20 -14.57 -0.60
CA SER A 134 7.85 -14.66 -1.13
C SER A 134 7.41 -13.33 -1.73
N GLN A 135 6.63 -13.40 -2.81
CA GLN A 135 6.10 -12.26 -3.54
C GLN A 135 4.58 -12.27 -3.52
N ALA A 136 3.99 -11.15 -3.12
CA ALA A 136 2.55 -10.94 -3.12
C ALA A 136 2.22 -9.65 -3.85
N ASN A 137 1.40 -9.73 -4.88
CA ASN A 137 0.95 -8.57 -5.65
C ASN A 137 -0.57 -8.59 -5.80
N THR A 138 -1.20 -7.46 -5.50
CA THR A 138 -2.62 -7.27 -5.81
C THR A 138 -2.84 -5.94 -6.51
N SER A 139 -3.71 -5.98 -7.52
CA SER A 139 -4.15 -4.82 -8.27
C SER A 139 -5.68 -4.80 -8.39
N GLN A 140 -6.29 -3.68 -8.01
CA GLN A 140 -7.74 -3.50 -8.03
C GLN A 140 -8.10 -2.23 -8.80
N TYR A 141 -8.87 -2.40 -9.86
CA TYR A 141 -9.39 -1.33 -10.69
C TYR A 141 -10.92 -1.35 -10.61
N GLY A 142 -11.51 -0.27 -10.09
CA GLY A 142 -12.95 -0.13 -9.97
C GLY A 142 -13.41 0.07 -8.53
N THR A 143 -14.61 -0.38 -8.19
CA THR A 143 -15.25 -0.01 -6.93
C THR A 143 -15.61 -1.22 -6.06
N ASN A 144 -15.42 -1.10 -4.75
CA ASN A 144 -15.79 -2.15 -3.78
C ASN A 144 -15.15 -3.53 -4.01
N ASN A 145 -13.97 -3.59 -4.65
CA ASN A 145 -13.29 -4.87 -4.79
C ASN A 145 -12.59 -5.26 -3.48
N TYR A 146 -12.59 -6.55 -3.17
CA TYR A 146 -11.90 -7.13 -2.02
C TYR A 146 -10.78 -8.08 -2.46
N SER A 147 -9.61 -7.89 -1.89
CA SER A 147 -8.39 -8.66 -2.14
C SER A 147 -7.74 -9.06 -0.83
N SER A 148 -7.38 -10.33 -0.73
CA SER A 148 -6.63 -10.87 0.41
C SER A 148 -5.60 -11.90 -0.06
N ILE A 149 -4.34 -11.68 0.28
CA ILE A 149 -3.26 -12.64 0.08
C ILE A 149 -2.68 -13.02 1.44
N GLN A 150 -2.63 -14.31 1.73
CA GLN A 150 -1.92 -14.86 2.89
C GLN A 150 -0.86 -15.86 2.41
N GLN A 151 0.40 -15.60 2.75
CA GLN A 151 1.51 -16.49 2.44
C GLN A 151 2.22 -16.92 3.74
N HIS A 152 2.55 -18.21 3.77
CA HIS A 152 3.34 -18.87 4.79
C HIS A 152 4.24 -19.90 4.10
N GLY A 153 5.51 -19.98 4.49
CA GLY A 153 6.53 -20.79 3.80
C GLY A 153 7.38 -19.99 2.79
N GLN A 154 8.24 -20.68 2.05
CA GLN A 154 9.29 -20.08 1.23
C GLN A 154 8.94 -20.03 -0.27
N ASN A 155 9.47 -19.03 -0.98
CA ASN A 155 9.38 -18.90 -2.44
C ASN A 155 7.95 -18.94 -3.01
N ASN A 156 6.96 -18.43 -2.25
CA ASN A 156 5.58 -18.38 -2.72
C ASN A 156 5.33 -17.13 -3.56
N ILE A 157 4.59 -17.29 -4.65
CA ILE A 157 4.16 -16.19 -5.51
C ILE A 157 2.63 -16.16 -5.56
N ALA A 158 2.05 -15.02 -5.20
CA ALA A 158 0.62 -14.74 -5.27
C ALA A 158 0.36 -13.48 -6.06
N GLN A 159 -0.53 -13.57 -7.05
CA GLN A 159 -0.91 -12.48 -7.93
C GLN A 159 -2.44 -12.39 -8.03
N GLN A 160 -2.97 -11.19 -7.80
CA GLN A 160 -4.40 -10.89 -7.90
C GLN A 160 -4.63 -9.68 -8.79
N HIS A 161 -5.60 -9.81 -9.69
CA HIS A 161 -6.08 -8.71 -10.50
C HIS A 161 -7.61 -8.68 -10.54
N GLN A 162 -8.19 -7.54 -10.16
CA GLN A 162 -9.63 -7.32 -10.19
C GLN A 162 -9.95 -6.08 -11.00
N ASN A 163 -10.83 -6.22 -12.00
CA ASN A 163 -11.35 -5.11 -12.79
C ASN A 163 -12.88 -5.15 -12.81
N GLY A 164 -13.51 -4.17 -12.18
CA GLY A 164 -14.96 -3.98 -12.15
C GLY A 164 -15.48 -3.64 -10.76
N ARG A 165 -16.71 -4.09 -10.44
CA ARG A 165 -17.37 -3.76 -9.16
C ARG A 165 -17.65 -4.99 -8.31
N ASP A 166 -17.48 -4.85 -7.00
CA ASP A 166 -17.88 -5.85 -6.01
C ASP A 166 -17.25 -7.24 -6.23
N ASN A 167 -16.05 -7.30 -6.82
CA ASN A 167 -15.34 -8.56 -6.99
C ASN A 167 -14.55 -8.93 -5.72
N SER A 168 -14.33 -10.22 -5.47
CA SER A 168 -13.59 -10.74 -4.32
C SER A 168 -12.60 -11.81 -4.71
N ILE A 169 -11.31 -11.63 -4.37
CA ILE A 169 -10.27 -12.66 -4.51
C ILE A 169 -9.63 -12.93 -3.14
N VAL A 170 -9.55 -14.21 -2.77
CA VAL A 170 -8.82 -14.69 -1.60
C VAL A 170 -7.81 -15.76 -2.03
N GLN A 171 -6.55 -15.57 -1.67
CA GLN A 171 -5.48 -16.53 -1.93
C GLN A 171 -4.76 -16.88 -0.64
N LYS A 172 -4.56 -18.18 -0.40
CA LYS A 172 -3.81 -18.70 0.75
C LYS A 172 -2.79 -19.73 0.29
N GLN A 173 -1.53 -19.53 0.65
CA GLN A 173 -0.42 -20.45 0.42
C GLN A 173 0.21 -20.79 1.78
N SER A 174 0.29 -22.07 2.13
CA SER A 174 0.78 -22.53 3.45
C SER A 174 1.96 -23.49 3.40
N SER A 175 2.60 -23.63 2.23
CA SER A 175 3.78 -24.45 2.01
C SER A 175 4.68 -23.78 0.97
N ASP A 176 5.76 -24.42 0.53
CA ASP A 176 6.81 -23.78 -0.27
C ASP A 176 6.58 -23.88 -1.79
N ASN A 177 7.19 -22.96 -2.54
CA ASN A 177 7.25 -22.96 -4.00
C ASN A 177 5.87 -22.98 -4.69
N ASN A 178 4.85 -22.36 -4.08
CA ASN A 178 3.52 -22.28 -4.69
C ASN A 178 3.39 -21.06 -5.61
N TYR A 179 2.65 -21.21 -6.71
CA TYR A 179 2.27 -20.11 -7.60
C TYR A 179 0.74 -20.02 -7.71
N VAL A 180 0.19 -18.87 -7.36
CA VAL A 180 -1.26 -18.64 -7.42
C VAL A 180 -1.56 -17.34 -8.16
N LEU A 181 -2.41 -17.44 -9.18
CA LEU A 181 -2.88 -16.32 -9.99
C LEU A 181 -4.41 -16.31 -10.03
N SER A 182 -5.01 -15.17 -9.77
CA SER A 182 -6.43 -14.94 -10.01
C SER A 182 -6.67 -13.61 -10.73
N HIS A 183 -7.51 -13.67 -11.74
CA HIS A 183 -7.93 -12.54 -12.55
C HIS A 183 -9.45 -12.53 -12.67
N GLN A 184 -10.08 -11.40 -12.31
CA GLN A 184 -11.52 -11.20 -12.42
C GLN A 184 -11.82 -9.95 -13.25
N THR A 185 -12.65 -10.10 -14.27
CA THR A 185 -13.19 -8.98 -15.05
C THR A 185 -14.72 -9.05 -15.07
N GLY A 186 -15.38 -7.99 -14.62
CA GLY A 186 -16.85 -7.89 -14.54
C GLY A 186 -17.30 -7.55 -13.12
N ASN A 187 -18.53 -7.89 -12.74
CA ASN A 187 -19.09 -7.54 -11.43
C ASN A 187 -19.44 -8.77 -10.59
N HIS A 188 -19.32 -8.67 -9.27
CA HIS A 188 -19.72 -9.72 -8.32
C HIS A 188 -19.03 -11.09 -8.55
N ASN A 189 -17.83 -11.13 -9.11
CA ASN A 189 -17.07 -12.38 -9.21
C ASN A 189 -16.36 -12.70 -7.90
N GLN A 190 -16.34 -13.98 -7.53
CA GLN A 190 -15.71 -14.48 -6.31
C GLN A 190 -14.73 -15.61 -6.64
N SER A 191 -13.50 -15.53 -6.16
CA SER A 191 -12.47 -16.55 -6.33
C SER A 191 -11.76 -16.80 -5.01
N THR A 192 -11.66 -18.08 -4.62
CA THR A 192 -10.88 -18.53 -3.47
C THR A 192 -9.92 -19.61 -3.94
N GLN A 193 -8.62 -19.42 -3.71
CA GLN A 193 -7.57 -20.37 -4.07
C GLN A 193 -6.73 -20.71 -2.84
N ILE A 194 -6.64 -22.00 -2.51
CA ILE A 194 -5.93 -22.50 -1.31
C ILE A 194 -4.91 -23.56 -1.72
N GLN A 195 -3.64 -23.33 -1.38
CA GLN A 195 -2.52 -24.23 -1.62
C GLN A 195 -1.93 -24.71 -0.29
N LEU A 196 -2.08 -26.00 -0.02
CA LEU A 196 -1.62 -26.61 1.23
C LEU A 196 -0.34 -27.44 1.07
N SER A 197 0.09 -27.74 -0.15
CA SER A 197 1.24 -28.60 -0.45
C SER A 197 2.32 -27.84 -1.23
N GLN A 198 3.51 -28.43 -1.39
CA GLN A 198 4.61 -27.80 -2.14
C GLN A 198 4.40 -27.83 -3.65
N GLY A 199 4.85 -26.78 -4.34
CA GLY A 199 4.97 -26.78 -5.81
C GLY A 199 3.65 -26.69 -6.59
N ASN A 200 2.56 -26.26 -5.96
CA ASN A 200 1.27 -26.17 -6.64
C ASN A 200 1.14 -24.91 -7.51
N ILE A 201 0.40 -25.05 -8.61
CA ILE A 201 0.07 -23.96 -9.52
C ILE A 201 -1.45 -23.85 -9.61
N ALA A 202 -2.05 -22.79 -9.08
CA ALA A 202 -3.46 -22.49 -9.33
C ALA A 202 -3.65 -21.21 -10.13
N LYS A 203 -4.45 -21.31 -11.19
CA LYS A 203 -4.87 -20.17 -12.00
C LYS A 203 -6.39 -20.12 -12.06
N SER A 204 -6.96 -18.95 -11.80
CA SER A 204 -8.39 -18.67 -11.91
C SER A 204 -8.60 -17.45 -12.79
N LEU A 205 -9.40 -17.58 -13.84
CA LEU A 205 -9.82 -16.48 -14.70
C LEU A 205 -11.34 -16.46 -14.78
N GLN A 206 -11.95 -15.36 -14.37
CA GLN A 206 -13.40 -15.16 -14.42
C GLN A 206 -13.72 -13.93 -15.25
N ARG A 207 -14.51 -14.12 -16.31
CA ARG A 207 -15.03 -13.05 -17.16
C ARG A 207 -16.54 -13.10 -17.20
N GLY A 208 -17.18 -12.00 -16.80
CA GLY A 208 -18.64 -11.86 -16.72
C GLY A 208 -19.07 -11.52 -15.29
N ASN A 209 -20.32 -11.80 -14.94
CA ASN A 209 -20.91 -11.36 -13.68
C ASN A 209 -21.34 -12.52 -12.80
N GLY A 210 -21.13 -12.40 -11.48
CA GLY A 210 -21.66 -13.36 -10.50
C GLY A 210 -20.98 -14.74 -10.53
N ASN A 211 -19.77 -14.83 -11.08
CA ASN A 211 -19.08 -16.11 -11.15
C ASN A 211 -18.43 -16.48 -9.81
N TYR A 212 -18.38 -17.77 -9.49
CA TYR A 212 -17.78 -18.29 -8.27
C TYR A 212 -16.75 -19.39 -8.58
N VAL A 213 -15.54 -19.25 -8.04
CA VAL A 213 -14.47 -20.26 -8.09
C VAL A 213 -13.98 -20.59 -6.68
N LEU A 214 -13.91 -21.89 -6.39
CA LEU A 214 -13.15 -22.42 -5.27
C LEU A 214 -12.12 -23.43 -5.80
N GLN A 215 -10.83 -23.15 -5.65
CA GLN A 215 -9.73 -24.07 -5.97
C GLN A 215 -8.98 -24.44 -4.70
N ILE A 216 -8.88 -25.73 -4.41
CA ILE A 216 -8.11 -26.26 -3.27
C ILE A 216 -7.18 -27.36 -3.79
N GLN A 217 -5.87 -27.21 -3.59
CA GLN A 217 -4.91 -28.28 -3.87
C GLN A 217 -4.20 -28.67 -2.58
N ALA A 218 -4.38 -29.93 -2.21
CA ALA A 218 -3.94 -30.50 -0.93
C ALA A 218 -3.35 -31.91 -1.14
N ALA A 219 -2.55 -32.09 -2.19
CA ALA A 219 -1.89 -33.35 -2.48
C ALA A 219 -0.79 -33.67 -1.43
N PRO A 220 -0.42 -34.95 -1.24
CA PRO A 220 0.77 -35.31 -0.47
C PRO A 220 2.03 -34.67 -1.06
N GLN A 221 3.03 -34.42 -0.22
CA GLN A 221 4.33 -33.83 -0.59
C GLN A 221 4.86 -34.41 -1.93
N GLY A 222 5.23 -33.54 -2.87
CA GLY A 222 5.90 -33.92 -4.12
C GLY A 222 5.03 -34.00 -5.39
N SER A 223 3.72 -33.74 -5.32
CA SER A 223 2.88 -33.67 -6.53
C SER A 223 2.58 -32.21 -6.92
N SER A 224 3.42 -31.61 -7.78
CA SER A 224 3.05 -30.38 -8.48
C SER A 224 1.84 -30.66 -9.37
N ARG A 225 0.71 -30.02 -9.10
CA ARG A 225 -0.46 -30.12 -9.98
C ARG A 225 -0.85 -28.73 -10.45
N PRO A 226 -0.90 -28.49 -11.77
CA PRO A 226 -1.58 -27.31 -12.28
C PRO A 226 -3.10 -27.50 -12.13
N SER A 227 -3.76 -26.52 -11.54
CA SER A 227 -5.22 -26.36 -11.58
C SER A 227 -5.54 -25.05 -12.26
N VAL A 228 -6.23 -25.12 -13.39
CA VAL A 228 -6.69 -23.95 -14.13
C VAL A 228 -8.21 -23.97 -14.16
N VAL A 229 -8.84 -22.89 -13.73
CA VAL A 229 -10.27 -22.65 -13.86
C VAL A 229 -10.48 -21.40 -14.70
N MET A 230 -11.21 -21.54 -15.80
CA MET A 230 -11.62 -20.43 -16.66
C MET A 230 -13.15 -20.43 -16.75
N GLN A 231 -13.77 -19.32 -16.40
CA GLN A 231 -15.21 -19.11 -16.50
C GLN A 231 -15.48 -17.91 -17.41
N ASN A 232 -16.18 -18.14 -18.52
CA ASN A 232 -16.68 -17.10 -19.41
C ASN A 232 -18.21 -17.16 -19.40
N GLY A 233 -18.85 -16.12 -18.88
CA GLY A 233 -20.30 -16.05 -18.75
C GLY A 233 -20.72 -15.51 -17.39
N ASN A 234 -22.01 -15.64 -17.09
CA ASN A 234 -22.59 -15.15 -15.84
C ASN A 234 -23.04 -16.31 -14.96
N ASN A 235 -22.95 -16.14 -13.64
CA ASN A 235 -23.46 -17.07 -12.63
C ASN A 235 -22.85 -18.49 -12.73
N ILE A 236 -21.61 -18.61 -13.20
CA ILE A 236 -20.93 -19.90 -13.29
C ILE A 236 -20.30 -20.23 -11.94
N ARG A 237 -20.59 -21.42 -11.41
CA ARG A 237 -20.00 -21.91 -10.17
C ARG A 237 -19.08 -23.09 -10.46
N THR A 238 -17.83 -23.00 -10.03
CA THR A 238 -16.84 -24.07 -10.18
C THR A 238 -16.14 -24.33 -8.85
N VAL A 239 -16.06 -25.61 -8.50
CA VAL A 239 -15.30 -26.08 -7.33
C VAL A 239 -14.31 -27.12 -7.82
N VAL A 240 -13.03 -26.86 -7.66
CA VAL A 240 -11.95 -27.80 -7.96
C VAL A 240 -11.26 -28.13 -6.66
N ILE A 241 -11.35 -29.40 -6.26
CA ILE A 241 -10.66 -29.93 -5.10
C ILE A 241 -9.76 -31.05 -5.59
N GLN A 242 -8.45 -30.82 -5.58
CA GLN A 242 -7.46 -31.85 -5.90
C GLN A 242 -6.92 -32.42 -4.59
N ARG A 243 -7.36 -33.65 -4.30
CA ARG A 243 -6.93 -34.47 -3.17
C ARG A 243 -6.60 -35.85 -3.74
N ARG A 244 -5.47 -36.43 -3.31
CA ARG A 244 -4.84 -37.69 -3.75
C ARG A 244 -3.80 -37.51 -4.84
#